data_AF-A0A1I4JDE5-F1
#
_entry.id   AF-A0A1I4JDE5-F1
#
_cell.length_a   1.000
_cell.length_b   1.000
_cell.length_c   1.000
_cell.angle_alpha   90.00
_cell.angle_beta   90.00
_cell.angle_gamma   90.00
#
_symmetry.space_group_name_H-M   'P 1'
#
loop_
_entity.id
_entity.type
_entity.pdbx_description
1 polymer ?
#
loop_
_entity_poly.entity_id
_entity_poly.type
_entity_poly.pdbx_seq_one_letter_code
_entity_poly.pdbx_strand_id
1 'polypeptide(L)' 'MSDTGEDDPDSAELSPEQRLDPPNTRLINAGIATINDMETLRACVAYENANEQRVQILRRLDDRASELRSEDT' A
#
# COMPACT_ATOMS: atom_id res chain seq x y z
N MET A 1 1.81 27.95 -17.76
CA MET A 1 2.11 26.55 -17.45
C MET A 1 2.79 26.56 -16.11
N SER A 2 2.09 26.16 -15.06
CA SER A 2 2.64 26.07 -13.72
C SER A 2 2.61 24.60 -13.35
N ASP A 3 3.71 23.92 -13.66
CA ASP A 3 3.99 22.60 -13.12
C ASP A 3 4.77 22.83 -11.83
N THR A 4 4.04 23.09 -10.76
CA THR A 4 4.61 23.14 -9.42
C THR A 4 4.69 21.70 -8.97
N GLY A 5 5.88 21.11 -9.12
CA GLY A 5 6.24 19.87 -8.45
C GLY A 5 6.13 20.10 -6.95
N GLU A 6 5.02 19.63 -6.38
CA GLU A 6 4.85 19.45 -4.95
C GLU A 6 5.42 18.08 -4.60
N ASP A 7 6.75 17.96 -4.64
CA ASP A 7 7.44 16.95 -3.83
C ASP A 7 7.28 17.39 -2.37
N ASP A 8 6.19 16.95 -1.76
CA ASP A 8 5.96 17.09 -0.33
C ASP A 8 6.96 16.18 0.41
N PRO A 9 7.97 16.72 1.13
CA PRO A 9 8.98 15.90 1.80
C PRO A 9 8.41 15.08 2.97
N ASP A 10 7.14 15.33 3.37
CA ASP A 10 6.40 14.49 4.31
C ASP A 10 5.68 13.30 3.64
N SER A 11 5.65 13.23 2.31
CA SER A 11 5.23 12.03 1.55
C SER A 11 6.37 11.02 1.42
N ALA A 12 7.10 10.77 2.51
CA ALA A 12 8.00 9.63 2.57
C ALA A 12 7.15 8.37 2.39
N GLU A 13 7.09 7.88 1.16
CA GLU A 13 6.29 6.75 0.76
C GLU A 13 6.72 5.56 1.62
N LEU A 14 5.80 5.09 2.46
CA LEU A 14 6.11 4.03 3.43
C LEU A 14 6.72 2.83 2.69
N SER A 15 7.65 2.11 3.30
CA SER A 15 8.11 0.84 2.74
C SER A 15 7.03 -0.26 2.92
N PRO A 16 7.08 -1.37 2.18
CA PRO A 16 6.24 -2.54 2.43
C PRO A 16 6.30 -3.02 3.89
N GLU A 17 7.50 -3.06 4.47
CA GLU A 17 7.75 -3.42 5.87
C GLU A 17 7.00 -2.48 6.82
N GLN A 18 7.13 -1.16 6.63
CA GLN A 18 6.45 -0.16 7.46
C GLN A 18 4.92 -0.26 7.38
N ARG A 19 4.37 -0.75 6.26
CA ARG A 19 2.93 -0.96 6.10
C ARG A 19 2.46 -2.28 6.71
N LEU A 20 3.24 -3.36 6.63
CA LEU A 20 2.75 -4.72 6.89
C LEU A 20 3.24 -5.35 8.21
N ASP A 21 4.34 -4.85 8.79
CA ASP A 21 4.92 -5.39 10.03
C ASP A 21 4.34 -4.86 11.35
N PRO A 22 3.60 -3.73 11.42
CA PRO A 22 3.03 -3.30 12.70
C PRO A 22 2.18 -4.42 13.34
N PRO A 23 2.37 -4.71 14.65
CA PRO A 23 1.64 -5.81 15.31
C PRO A 23 0.15 -5.53 15.46
N ASN A 24 -0.27 -4.28 15.22
CA ASN A 24 -1.65 -3.86 15.27
C ASN A 24 -2.27 -3.91 13.87
N THR A 25 -3.21 -4.84 13.68
CA THR A 25 -3.93 -5.02 12.41
C THR A 25 -4.63 -3.74 11.93
N ARG A 26 -5.02 -2.82 12.82
CA ARG A 26 -5.60 -1.52 12.42
C ARG A 26 -4.56 -0.63 11.73
N LEU A 27 -3.31 -0.65 12.19
CA LEU A 27 -2.22 0.10 11.56
C LEU A 27 -1.87 -0.50 10.20
N ILE A 28 -1.87 -1.83 10.07
CA ILE A 28 -1.70 -2.50 8.78
C ILE A 28 -2.81 -2.08 7.80
N ASN A 29 -4.07 -2.16 8.24
CA ASN A 29 -5.20 -1.77 7.40
C ASN A 29 -5.14 -0.29 6.98
N ALA A 30 -4.71 0.59 7.88
CA ALA A 30 -4.49 2.00 7.56
C ALA A 30 -3.34 2.18 6.56
N GLY A 31 -2.22 1.48 6.75
CA GLY A 31 -1.08 1.50 5.83
C GLY A 31 -1.43 0.99 4.42
N ILE A 32 -2.27 -0.05 4.31
CA ILE A 32 -2.76 -0.53 3.01
C ILE A 32 -3.69 0.50 2.36
N ALA A 33 -4.54 1.18 3.15
CA ALA A 33 -5.47 2.18 2.64
C ALA A 33 -4.78 3.43 2.07
N THR A 34 -3.54 3.73 2.48
CA THR A 34 -2.75 4.84 1.92
C THR A 34 -2.03 4.48 0.62
N ILE A 35 -2.12 3.24 0.13
CA ILE A 35 -1.54 2.84 -1.15
C ILE A 35 -2.42 3.41 -2.27
N ASN A 36 -1.86 4.25 -3.12
CA ASN A 36 -2.58 4.95 -4.19
C ASN A 36 -2.16 4.52 -5.60
N ASP A 37 -1.21 3.59 -5.71
CA ASP A 37 -0.67 3.13 -6.99
C ASP A 37 -0.45 1.61 -6.97
N MET A 38 -0.46 1.02 -8.17
CA MET A 38 -0.33 -0.42 -8.35
C MET A 38 1.11 -0.92 -8.17
N GLU A 39 2.13 -0.07 -8.25
CA GLU A 39 3.53 -0.45 -8.07
C GLU A 39 3.82 -0.74 -6.60
N THR A 40 3.49 0.19 -5.71
CA THR A 40 3.54 0.05 -4.26
C THR A 40 2.71 -1.13 -3.77
N LEU A 41 1.52 -1.32 -4.34
CA LEU A 41 0.66 -2.46 -3.98
C LEU A 41 1.35 -3.80 -4.31
N ARG A 42 1.96 -3.91 -5.49
CA ARG A 42 2.71 -5.11 -5.88
C ARG A 42 3.93 -5.34 -4.99
N ALA A 43 4.64 -4.28 -4.58
CA ALA A 43 5.74 -4.39 -3.63
C ALA A 43 5.26 -4.94 -2.28
N CYS A 44 4.11 -4.49 -1.79
CA CYS A 44 3.50 -5.01 -0.56
C CYS A 44 3.09 -6.49 -0.70
N VAL A 45 2.51 -6.89 -1.83
CA VAL A 45 2.18 -8.30 -2.11
C VAL A 45 3.43 -9.18 -2.16
N ALA A 46 4.49 -8.72 -2.84
CA ALA A 46 5.75 -9.45 -2.93
C ALA A 46 6.41 -9.61 -1.55
N TYR A 47 6.41 -8.54 -0.75
CA TYR A 47 6.89 -8.56 0.62
C TYR A 47 6.12 -9.56 1.48
N GLU A 48 4.78 -9.50 1.51
CA GLU A 48 3.98 -10.42 2.32
C GLU A 48 4.17 -11.88 1.88
N ASN A 49 4.27 -12.13 0.56
CA ASN A 49 4.52 -13.46 0.01
C ASN A 49 5.90 -14.03 0.36
N ALA A 50 6.90 -13.17 0.58
CA ALA A 50 8.26 -13.58 0.95
C ALA A 50 8.44 -13.75 2.46
N ASN A 51 7.52 -13.21 3.28
CA ASN A 51 7.58 -13.23 4.74
C ASN A 51 6.54 -14.21 5.32
N GLU A 52 5.51 -13.71 5.99
CA GLU A 52 4.58 -14.52 6.78
C GLU A 52 3.43 -15.14 5.97
N GLN A 53 3.21 -14.69 4.73
CA GLN A 53 2.14 -15.15 3.85
C GLN A 53 0.74 -15.12 4.50
N ARG A 54 0.45 -14.07 5.26
CA ARG A 54 -0.82 -13.89 5.97
C ARG A 54 -1.95 -13.67 4.97
N VAL A 55 -2.80 -14.69 4.82
CA VAL A 55 -3.93 -14.71 3.88
C VAL A 55 -4.85 -13.49 4.06
N GLN A 56 -5.10 -13.06 5.29
CA GLN A 56 -5.94 -11.91 5.60
C GLN A 56 -5.37 -10.58 5.06
N ILE A 57 -4.04 -10.44 5.01
CA ILE A 57 -3.38 -9.25 4.48
C ILE A 57 -3.34 -9.30 2.96
N LEU A 58 -3.02 -10.45 2.38
CA LEU A 58 -3.08 -10.65 0.93
C LEU A 58 -4.48 -10.36 0.38
N ARG A 59 -5.54 -10.79 1.09
CA ARG A 59 -6.92 -10.45 0.72
C ARG A 59 -7.18 -8.95 0.78
N ARG A 60 -6.69 -8.27 1.84
CA ARG A 60 -6.87 -6.81 1.96
C ARG A 60 -6.11 -6.04 0.87
N LEU A 61 -4.95 -6.53 0.44
CA LEU A 61 -4.19 -5.99 -0.69
C LEU A 61 -4.95 -6.21 -2.02
N ASP A 62 -5.59 -7.36 -2.20
CA ASP A 62 -6.43 -7.63 -3.39
C ASP A 62 -7.69 -6.75 -3.45
N ASP A 63 -8.34 -6.53 -2.29
CA ASP A 63 -9.45 -5.58 -2.17
C ASP A 63 -9.00 -4.17 -2.58
N ARG A 64 -7.87 -3.70 -2.05
CA ARG A 64 -7.31 -2.38 -2.41
C ARG A 64 -6.95 -2.29 -3.90
N ALA A 65 -6.40 -3.36 -4.48
CA ALA A 65 -6.11 -3.41 -5.91
C ALA A 65 -7.37 -3.30 -6.77
N SER A 66 -8.49 -3.83 -6.28
CA SER A 66 -9.78 -3.74 -6.95
C SER A 66 -10.39 -2.35 -6.84
N GLU A 67 -10.24 -1.69 -5.69
CA GLU A 67 -10.59 -0.28 -5.47
C GLU A 67 -9.85 0.63 -6.46
N LEU A 68 -8.51 0.56 -6.51
CA LEU A 68 -7.68 1.38 -7.41
C LEU A 68 -8.08 1.22 -8.89
N ARG A 69 -8.32 -0.02 -9.34
CA ARG A 69 -8.77 -0.30 -10.70
C ARG A 69 -10.16 0.28 -11.02
N SER A 70 -10.99 0.47 -10.00
CA SER A 70 -12.32 1.07 -10.16
C SER A 70 -12.29 2.59 -10.12
N GLU A 71 -11.27 3.18 -9.48
CA GLU A 71 -11.04 4.63 -9.41
C GLU A 71 -10.44 5.17 -10.73
N ASP A 72 -9.71 4.33 -11.47
CA ASP A 72 -9.12 4.65 -12.79
C ASP A 72 -10.14 4.66 -13.97
N THR A 73 -11.42 4.36 -13.72
CA THR A 73 -12.50 4.30 -14.74
C THR A 73 -13.57 5.36 -14.55
#